data_AF-A0A2V6KQ20-F1
#
_entry.id   AF-A0A2V6KQ20-F1
#
_cell.length_a   1.000
_cell.length_b   1.000
_cell.length_c   1.000
_cell.angle_alpha   90.00
_cell.angle_beta   90.00
_cell.angle_gamma   90.00
#
_symmetry.space_group_name_H-M   'P 1'
#
loop_
_entity.id
_entity.type
_entity.pdbx_description
1 polymer ?
#
loop_
_entity_poly.entity_id
_entity_poly.type
_entity_poly.pdbx_seq_one_letter_code
_entity_poly.pdbx_strand_id
1 'polypeptide(L)'
;MALREFGFPWLPVSLVLALAGFVDAFKRDRTTFWFLLTVMIADLAYAVSYEIAEDKDAYYLPTFISIAIAAALGIRWMIQWAVSKRAPVGKFSVAATTVVLVICATIIAANWPFNNRRQYFIAHDYVENLLSTIAPNGLLLTQDWQVVSPMLYAQEIERLRPDVKVVDINLLRRSWYFDYLKHAYPGLIERSRDKIDGFVENLKDWERDPGVFARSPSLTQRISAAFLEMIRSIVTNESGMAPVYMTNDLLSFDSVNGELTRWLNQKYQLVPQGLVFNLADGQGFHDSPDVRLQIHGLADGTLRFGKGDPVNIKVLPVYTNMLINRGRYLALFDQHERAIVAFEQALALNPDLALARQGLAESTAKARKQ
;
A
#
# COMPACT_ATOMS: atom_id res chain seq x y z
N MET A 1 17.94 1.75 7.96
CA MET A 1 17.12 2.95 8.19
C MET A 1 17.93 4.12 8.74
N ALA A 2 18.53 4.04 9.93
CA ALA A 2 19.35 5.15 10.49
C ALA A 2 20.50 5.64 9.59
N LEU A 3 21.16 4.72 8.87
CA LEU A 3 22.20 5.03 7.88
C LEU A 3 21.69 5.77 6.62
N ARG A 4 20.38 5.76 6.37
CA ARG A 4 19.74 6.39 5.21
C ARG A 4 19.15 7.76 5.56
N GLU A 5 18.60 7.90 6.77
CA GLU A 5 17.89 9.11 7.23
C GLU A 5 18.80 10.17 7.86
N PHE A 6 19.98 9.80 8.38
CA PHE A 6 20.88 10.72 9.08
C PHE A 6 22.09 11.16 8.26
N GLY A 7 22.04 11.03 6.93
CA GLY A 7 23.16 11.36 6.03
C GLY A 7 24.31 10.34 6.10
N PHE A 8 25.46 10.69 5.53
CA PHE A 8 26.61 9.80 5.38
C PHE A 8 26.96 9.04 6.69
N PRO A 9 27.33 7.75 6.63
CA PRO A 9 27.67 6.89 7.79
C PRO A 9 28.67 7.44 8.81
N TRP A 10 29.41 8.51 8.49
CA TRP A 10 30.54 9.04 9.26
C TRP A 10 30.31 10.41 9.91
N LEU A 11 29.12 11.03 9.76
CA LEU A 11 28.80 12.27 10.47
C LEU A 11 27.53 12.12 11.33
N PRO A 12 27.62 11.54 12.55
CA PRO A 12 26.52 11.54 13.53
C PRO A 12 26.26 12.95 14.11
N VAL A 13 26.57 14.01 13.35
CA VAL A 13 26.54 15.41 13.77
C VAL A 13 25.13 15.79 14.21
N SER A 14 24.09 15.34 13.52
CA SER A 14 22.70 15.57 13.94
C SER A 14 22.39 14.99 15.32
N LEU A 15 22.92 13.80 15.64
CA LEU A 15 22.73 13.16 16.95
C LEU A 15 23.56 13.84 18.05
N VAL A 16 24.79 14.25 17.74
CA VAL A 16 25.64 15.01 18.68
C VAL A 16 25.01 16.37 19.00
N LEU A 17 24.51 17.07 17.98
CA LEU A 17 23.77 18.32 18.15
C LEU A 17 22.49 18.10 18.94
N ALA A 18 21.75 17.02 18.66
CA ALA A 18 20.54 16.68 19.42
C ALA A 18 20.86 16.44 20.91
N LEU A 19 21.93 15.70 21.22
CA LEU A 19 22.36 15.48 22.60
C LEU A 19 22.73 16.80 23.29
N ALA A 20 23.48 17.67 22.61
CA ALA A 20 23.80 19.00 23.13
C ALA A 20 22.53 19.83 23.39
N GLY A 21 21.53 19.73 22.50
CA GLY A 21 20.25 20.40 22.66
C GLY A 21 19.41 19.84 23.80
N PHE A 22 19.38 18.53 24.02
CA PHE A 22 18.74 17.93 25.20
C PHE A 22 19.40 18.40 26.49
N VAL A 23 20.74 18.50 26.52
CA VAL A 23 21.47 19.03 27.68
C VAL A 23 21.15 20.52 27.92
N ASP A 24 21.10 21.34 26.88
CA ASP A 24 20.70 22.76 27.00
C ASP A 24 19.25 22.90 27.47
N ALA A 25 18.33 22.14 26.87
CA ALA A 25 16.92 22.11 27.25
C ALA A 25 16.76 21.70 28.71
N PHE A 26 17.41 20.62 29.16
CA PHE A 26 17.32 20.17 30.56
C PHE A 26 17.76 21.26 31.57
N LYS A 27 18.75 22.07 31.19
CA LYS A 27 19.28 23.15 32.04
C LYS A 27 18.43 24.42 32.01
N ARG A 28 17.86 24.78 30.86
CA ARG A 28 17.23 26.10 30.64
C ARG A 28 15.71 26.04 30.52
N ASP A 29 15.18 24.94 29.99
CA ASP A 29 13.75 24.75 29.69
C ASP A 29 13.38 23.27 29.87
N ARG A 30 13.11 22.90 31.12
CA ARG A 30 12.74 21.53 31.49
C ARG A 30 11.44 21.08 30.82
N THR A 31 10.53 22.00 30.52
CA THR A 31 9.27 21.66 29.86
C THR A 31 9.54 21.15 28.45
N THR A 32 10.35 21.86 27.65
CA THR A 32 10.74 21.42 26.31
C THR A 32 11.52 20.11 26.36
N PHE A 33 12.43 19.94 27.33
CA PHE A 33 13.16 18.69 27.51
C PHE A 33 12.22 17.50 27.73
N TRP A 34 11.31 17.60 28.70
CA TRP A 34 10.39 16.51 29.02
C TRP A 34 9.41 16.26 27.89
N PHE A 35 8.92 17.31 27.23
CA PHE A 35 8.06 17.17 26.06
C PHE A 35 8.72 16.34 24.96
N LEU A 36 9.91 16.74 24.50
CA LEU A 36 10.63 16.02 23.43
C LEU A 36 11.01 14.60 23.84
N LEU A 37 11.42 14.41 25.09
CA LEU A 37 11.79 13.09 25.60
C LEU A 37 10.58 12.15 25.69
N THR A 38 9.44 12.65 26.19
CA THR A 38 8.21 11.85 26.28
C THR A 38 7.68 11.48 24.90
N VAL A 39 7.70 12.40 23.93
CA VAL A 39 7.33 12.09 22.54
C VAL A 39 8.22 10.95 22.02
N MET A 40 9.54 11.07 22.17
CA MET A 40 10.46 10.04 21.69
C MET A 40 10.28 8.68 22.38
N ILE A 41 10.08 8.66 23.71
CA ILE A 41 9.86 7.40 24.44
C ILE A 41 8.53 6.77 24.03
N ALA A 42 7.44 7.54 23.94
CA ALA A 42 6.13 7.03 23.57
C ALA A 42 6.12 6.51 22.12
N ASP A 43 6.72 7.26 21.21
CA ASP A 43 6.84 6.89 19.79
C ASP A 43 7.67 5.61 19.60
N LEU A 44 8.82 5.51 20.27
CA LEU A 44 9.64 4.30 20.23
C LEU A 44 8.94 3.11 20.88
N ALA A 45 8.22 3.31 21.99
CA ALA A 45 7.44 2.24 22.62
C ALA A 45 6.35 1.73 21.68
N TYR A 46 5.62 2.64 21.03
CA TYR A 46 4.63 2.30 20.01
C TYR A 46 5.27 1.56 18.85
N ALA A 47 6.35 2.10 18.27
CA ALA A 47 7.06 1.49 17.16
C ALA A 47 7.56 0.08 17.51
N VAL A 48 8.11 -0.15 18.71
CA VAL A 48 8.53 -1.49 19.15
C VAL A 48 7.35 -2.46 19.22
N SER A 49 6.19 -2.01 19.71
CA SER A 49 4.96 -2.84 19.78
C SER A 49 4.25 -3.03 18.44
N TYR A 50 4.57 -2.24 17.43
CA TYR A 50 3.90 -2.29 16.13
C TYR A 50 4.41 -3.47 15.28
N GLU A 51 3.50 -4.39 14.97
CA GLU A 51 3.80 -5.69 14.35
C GLU A 51 3.91 -5.64 12.82
N ILE A 52 3.33 -4.63 12.17
CA ILE A 52 3.36 -4.50 10.71
C ILE A 52 4.72 -3.91 10.32
N ALA A 53 5.58 -4.74 9.73
CA ALA A 53 6.96 -4.36 9.48
C ALA A 53 7.10 -3.40 8.28
N GLU A 54 6.18 -3.49 7.31
CA GLU A 54 6.31 -2.87 6.00
C GLU A 54 6.09 -1.35 5.98
N ASP A 55 5.32 -0.79 6.92
CA ASP A 55 5.06 0.64 7.07
C ASP A 55 5.59 1.22 8.40
N LYS A 56 6.25 0.38 9.22
CA LYS A 56 6.86 0.75 10.50
C LYS A 56 7.76 1.98 10.41
N ASP A 57 8.46 2.12 9.29
CA ASP A 57 9.38 3.22 9.02
C ASP A 57 8.70 4.60 9.12
N ALA A 58 7.43 4.72 8.70
CA ALA A 58 6.68 5.97 8.77
C ALA A 58 6.39 6.41 10.21
N TYR A 59 6.28 5.44 11.13
CA TYR A 59 5.95 5.71 12.54
C TYR A 59 7.12 6.25 13.35
N TYR A 60 8.35 6.27 12.84
CA TYR A 60 9.46 6.94 13.52
C TYR A 60 9.48 8.46 13.31
N LEU A 61 8.53 9.02 12.55
CA LEU A 61 8.49 10.43 12.21
C LEU A 61 8.46 11.35 13.46
N PRO A 62 7.66 11.09 14.50
CA PRO A 62 7.68 11.91 15.73
C PRO A 62 9.04 11.89 16.44
N THR A 63 9.71 10.74 16.50
CA THR A 63 11.09 10.63 16.99
C THR A 63 12.05 11.48 16.15
N PHE A 64 11.99 11.39 14.82
CA PHE A 64 12.86 12.20 13.94
C PHE A 64 12.62 13.70 14.10
N ILE A 65 11.36 14.14 14.23
CA ILE A 65 11.01 15.53 14.50
C ILE A 65 11.60 15.97 15.85
N SER A 66 11.48 15.15 16.88
CA SER A 66 12.01 15.46 18.22
C SER A 66 13.54 15.60 18.21
N ILE A 67 14.23 14.72 17.49
CA ILE A 67 15.68 14.79 17.29
C ILE A 67 16.07 16.05 16.50
N ALA A 68 15.31 16.41 15.46
CA ALA A 68 15.58 17.61 14.66
C ALA A 68 15.43 18.89 15.49
N ILE A 69 14.38 18.98 16.32
CA ILE A 69 14.18 20.12 17.24
C ILE A 69 15.31 20.16 18.27
N ALA A 70 15.66 19.03 18.87
CA ALA A 70 16.79 18.97 19.80
C ALA A 70 18.10 19.39 19.12
N ALA A 71 18.35 18.97 17.88
CA ALA A 71 19.54 19.39 17.13
C ALA A 71 19.58 20.91 16.92
N ALA A 72 18.45 21.54 16.63
CA ALA A 72 18.34 22.99 16.53
C ALA A 72 18.66 23.70 17.86
N LEU A 73 18.21 23.14 19.00
CA LEU A 73 18.58 23.64 20.33
C LEU A 73 20.08 23.50 20.60
N GLY A 74 20.70 22.41 20.14
CA GLY A 74 22.15 22.20 20.22
C GLY A 74 22.93 23.22 19.40
N ILE A 75 22.50 23.50 18.17
CA ILE A 75 23.07 24.55 17.32
C ILE A 75 22.95 25.92 18.01
N ARG A 76 21.78 26.24 18.57
CA ARG A 76 21.57 27.48 19.34
C ARG A 76 22.54 27.58 20.52
N TRP A 77 22.69 26.51 21.29
CA TRP A 77 23.62 26.46 22.41
C TRP A 77 25.07 26.69 21.96
N MET A 78 25.50 26.08 20.85
CA MET A 78 26.83 26.28 20.29
C MET A 78 27.07 27.72 19.86
N ILE A 79 26.10 28.36 19.20
CA ILE A 79 26.18 29.76 18.77
C ILE A 79 26.32 30.66 20.01
N GLN A 80 25.49 30.48 21.03
CA GLN A 80 25.55 31.27 22.27
C GLN A 80 26.89 31.07 23.00
N TRP A 81 27.40 29.85 23.05
CA TRP A 81 28.71 29.55 23.64
C TRP A 81 29.84 30.23 22.87
N ALA A 82 29.80 30.21 21.53
CA ALA A 82 30.80 30.83 20.67
C ALA A 82 30.82 32.36 20.82
N VAL A 83 29.65 32.99 20.97
CA VAL A 83 29.50 34.45 21.14
C VAL A 83 29.84 34.91 22.56
N SER A 84 29.58 34.08 23.58
CA SER A 84 29.83 34.46 25.00
C SER A 84 31.31 34.46 25.41
N LYS A 85 32.19 33.78 24.66
CA LYS A 85 33.64 33.88 24.88
C LYS A 85 34.21 35.10 24.15
N ARG A 86 35.02 35.91 24.85
CA ARG A 86 35.71 37.13 24.35
C ARG A 86 36.79 36.85 23.28
N ALA A 87 36.51 35.98 22.31
CA ALA A 87 37.28 35.91 21.07
C ALA A 87 37.01 37.15 20.21
N PRO A 88 37.88 37.55 19.28
CA PRO A 88 37.60 38.64 18.34
C PRO A 88 36.29 38.35 17.59
N VAL A 89 35.22 39.01 18.05
CA VAL A 89 33.81 38.67 17.86
C VAL A 89 33.41 38.56 16.39
N GLY A 90 34.10 39.29 15.50
CA GLY A 90 33.80 39.30 14.07
C GLY A 90 34.23 38.04 13.31
N LYS A 91 35.45 37.52 13.51
CA LYS A 91 35.98 36.42 12.68
C LYS A 91 35.52 35.04 13.15
N PHE A 92 35.44 34.84 14.47
CA PHE A 92 35.04 33.54 15.04
C PHE A 92 33.54 33.26 14.88
N SER A 93 32.68 34.28 15.06
CA SER A 93 31.24 34.14 14.86
C SER A 93 30.91 33.87 13.39
N VAL A 94 31.57 34.55 12.45
CA VAL A 94 31.39 34.30 11.01
C VAL A 94 31.83 32.88 10.68
N ALA A 95 32.99 32.43 11.15
CA ALA A 95 33.47 31.06 10.92
C ALA A 95 32.50 30.00 11.47
N ALA A 96 31.99 30.18 12.70
CA ALA A 96 31.03 29.26 13.30
C ALA A 96 29.70 29.20 12.51
N THR A 97 29.17 30.35 12.12
CA THR A 97 27.96 30.43 11.28
C THR A 97 28.19 29.78 9.92
N THR A 98 29.33 30.03 9.27
CA THR A 98 29.69 29.39 7.99
C THR A 98 29.76 27.87 8.13
N VAL A 99 30.37 27.34 9.20
CA VAL A 99 30.45 25.89 9.44
C VAL A 99 29.06 25.29 9.61
N VAL A 100 28.16 25.93 10.39
CA VAL A 100 26.78 25.46 10.54
C VAL A 100 26.05 25.44 9.20
N LEU A 101 26.16 26.50 8.40
CA LEU A 101 25.53 26.58 7.08
C LEU A 101 26.06 25.51 6.12
N VAL A 102 27.38 25.25 6.13
CA VAL A 102 28.00 24.20 5.31
C VAL A 102 27.50 22.81 5.74
N ILE A 103 27.38 22.55 7.05
CA ILE A 103 26.80 21.30 7.56
C ILE A 103 25.35 21.14 7.09
N CYS A 104 24.51 22.16 7.26
CA CYS A 104 23.12 22.14 6.80
C CYS A 104 23.01 21.91 5.29
N ALA A 105 23.80 22.63 4.49
CA ALA A 105 23.81 22.47 3.03
C ALA A 105 24.26 21.06 2.60
N THR A 106 25.26 20.50 3.29
CA THR A 106 25.73 19.13 3.03
C THR A 106 24.67 18.09 3.37
N ILE A 107 23.97 18.24 4.51
CA ILE A 107 22.88 17.35 4.92
C ILE A 107 21.74 17.42 3.90
N ILE A 108 21.33 18.61 3.46
CA ILE A 108 20.28 18.78 2.45
C ILE A 108 20.71 18.12 1.13
N ALA A 109 21.91 18.45 0.62
CA ALA A 109 22.40 17.92 -0.65
C ALA A 109 22.55 16.39 -0.64
N ALA A 110 23.03 15.81 0.47
CA ALA A 110 23.19 14.37 0.62
C ALA A 110 21.86 13.62 0.70
N ASN A 111 20.85 14.21 1.35
CA ASN A 111 19.54 13.59 1.54
C ASN A 111 18.56 13.87 0.40
N TRP A 112 18.78 14.92 -0.40
CA TRP A 112 17.87 15.36 -1.46
C TRP A 112 17.55 14.25 -2.48
N PRO A 113 18.51 13.53 -3.07
CA PRO A 113 18.20 12.49 -4.06
C PRO A 113 17.34 11.34 -3.51
N PHE A 114 17.45 11.06 -2.21
CA PHE A 114 16.70 9.97 -1.55
C PHE A 114 15.31 10.41 -1.08
N ASN A 115 15.16 11.68 -0.72
CA ASN A 115 13.93 12.25 -0.18
C ASN A 115 13.09 12.99 -1.23
N ASN A 116 13.68 13.33 -2.39
CA ASN A 116 12.95 13.92 -3.50
C ASN A 116 12.00 12.89 -4.11
N ARG A 117 10.71 13.02 -3.78
CA ARG A 117 9.62 12.18 -4.29
C ARG A 117 8.92 12.74 -5.54
N ARG A 118 9.51 13.74 -6.22
CA ARG A 118 8.89 14.41 -7.39
C ARG A 118 8.54 13.45 -8.55
N GLN A 119 9.17 12.30 -8.64
CA GLN A 119 8.90 11.27 -9.66
C GLN A 119 8.24 10.02 -9.07
N TYR A 120 7.78 10.07 -7.81
CA TYR A 120 7.18 8.93 -7.13
C TYR A 120 5.68 8.85 -7.45
N PHE A 121 5.36 8.22 -8.58
CA PHE A 121 3.99 8.03 -9.05
C PHE A 121 3.43 6.62 -8.80
N ILE A 122 4.18 5.75 -8.12
CA ILE A 122 3.87 4.32 -7.98
C ILE A 122 2.42 4.07 -7.51
N ALA A 123 1.99 4.72 -6.43
CA ALA A 123 0.63 4.53 -5.91
C ALA A 123 -0.44 5.11 -6.84
N HIS A 124 -0.16 6.25 -7.48
CA HIS A 124 -1.08 6.90 -8.41
C HIS A 124 -1.28 6.04 -9.68
N ASP A 125 -0.18 5.67 -10.33
CA ASP A 125 -0.18 4.79 -11.52
C ASP A 125 -0.84 3.45 -11.22
N TYR A 126 -0.63 2.89 -10.02
CA TYR A 126 -1.27 1.64 -9.61
C TYR A 126 -2.80 1.76 -9.53
N VAL A 127 -3.29 2.82 -8.90
CA VAL A 127 -4.73 3.12 -8.84
C VAL A 127 -5.30 3.39 -10.24
N GLU A 128 -4.61 4.19 -11.05
CA GLU A 128 -5.07 4.52 -12.40
C GLU A 128 -5.18 3.26 -13.26
N ASN A 129 -4.17 2.39 -13.25
CA ASN A 129 -4.18 1.13 -13.99
C ASN A 129 -5.28 0.16 -13.54
N LEU A 130 -5.59 0.13 -12.24
CA LEU A 130 -6.70 -0.66 -11.70
C LEU A 130 -8.05 -0.09 -12.17
N LEU A 131 -8.27 1.22 -11.97
CA LEU A 131 -9.54 1.88 -12.27
C LEU A 131 -9.81 1.98 -13.78
N SER A 132 -8.78 2.18 -14.62
CA SER A 132 -8.93 2.28 -16.07
C SER A 132 -9.49 1.01 -16.70
N THR A 133 -9.36 -0.12 -16.00
CA THR A 133 -9.80 -1.43 -16.44
C THR A 133 -11.27 -1.70 -16.06
N ILE A 134 -11.73 -1.12 -14.96
CA ILE A 134 -13.05 -1.41 -14.40
C ILE A 134 -14.14 -0.67 -15.18
N ALA A 135 -15.13 -1.42 -15.67
CA ALA A 135 -16.28 -0.86 -16.38
C ALA A 135 -17.06 0.16 -15.53
N PRO A 136 -17.83 1.08 -16.16
CA PRO A 136 -18.65 2.04 -15.44
C PRO A 136 -19.58 1.37 -14.43
N ASN A 137 -19.65 1.90 -13.20
CA ASN A 137 -20.40 1.32 -12.08
C ASN A 137 -19.96 -0.10 -11.68
N GLY A 138 -18.77 -0.57 -12.09
CA GLY A 138 -18.26 -1.88 -11.70
C GLY A 138 -17.99 -2.01 -10.20
N LEU A 139 -18.00 -3.24 -9.69
CA LEU A 139 -17.60 -3.57 -8.32
C LEU A 139 -16.19 -4.16 -8.34
N LEU A 140 -15.27 -3.64 -7.54
CA LEU A 140 -13.97 -4.23 -7.27
C LEU A 140 -13.95 -4.83 -5.86
N LEU A 141 -13.67 -6.12 -5.77
CA LEU A 141 -13.36 -6.81 -4.53
C LEU A 141 -11.85 -6.94 -4.35
N THR A 142 -11.35 -6.63 -3.16
CA THR A 142 -9.93 -6.78 -2.83
C THR A 142 -9.72 -7.05 -1.35
N GLN A 143 -8.56 -7.59 -0.98
CA GLN A 143 -8.01 -7.66 0.37
C GLN A 143 -6.68 -6.91 0.48
N ASP A 144 -6.22 -6.31 -0.61
CA ASP A 144 -4.93 -5.65 -0.67
C ASP A 144 -5.04 -4.20 -0.19
N TRP A 145 -4.45 -3.93 0.97
CA TRP A 145 -4.37 -2.56 1.50
C TRP A 145 -3.58 -1.61 0.58
N GLN A 146 -2.66 -2.13 -0.23
CA GLN A 146 -1.94 -1.34 -1.24
C GLN A 146 -2.85 -0.88 -2.39
N VAL A 147 -4.05 -1.47 -2.52
CA VAL A 147 -5.10 -1.04 -3.44
C VAL A 147 -6.04 -0.06 -2.73
N VAL A 148 -6.59 -0.46 -1.59
CA VAL A 148 -7.64 0.28 -0.89
C VAL A 148 -7.17 1.64 -0.40
N SER A 149 -5.99 1.71 0.23
CA SER A 149 -5.46 2.93 0.82
C SER A 149 -5.30 4.07 -0.19
N PRO A 150 -4.58 3.90 -1.32
CA PRO A 150 -4.48 4.96 -2.33
C PRO A 150 -5.79 5.19 -3.09
N MET A 151 -6.66 4.17 -3.25
CA MET A 151 -7.98 4.35 -3.87
C MET A 151 -8.88 5.29 -3.06
N LEU A 152 -8.86 5.22 -1.73
CA LEU A 152 -9.62 6.14 -0.87
C LEU A 152 -9.25 7.59 -1.17
N TYR A 153 -7.96 7.90 -1.31
CA TYR A 153 -7.50 9.24 -1.67
C TYR A 153 -7.96 9.63 -3.09
N ALA A 154 -7.74 8.76 -4.07
CA ALA A 154 -8.09 9.04 -5.46
C ALA A 154 -9.61 9.27 -5.64
N GLN A 155 -10.46 8.47 -4.99
CA GLN A 155 -11.91 8.60 -5.11
C GLN A 155 -12.48 9.75 -4.28
N GLU A 156 -12.04 9.94 -3.03
CA GLU A 156 -12.64 10.94 -2.14
C GLU A 156 -12.08 12.34 -2.31
N ILE A 157 -10.78 12.45 -2.63
CA ILE A 157 -10.09 13.74 -2.75
C ILE A 157 -9.96 14.13 -4.22
N GLU A 158 -9.40 13.26 -5.06
CA GLU A 158 -9.19 13.58 -6.48
C GLU A 158 -10.44 13.38 -7.35
N ARG A 159 -11.49 12.74 -6.80
CA ARG A 159 -12.73 12.41 -7.51
C ARG A 159 -12.50 11.59 -8.78
N LEU A 160 -11.49 10.72 -8.77
CA LEU A 160 -11.19 9.79 -9.84
C LEU A 160 -12.16 8.60 -9.80
N ARG A 161 -12.88 8.35 -10.91
CA ARG A 161 -13.83 7.22 -11.07
C ARG A 161 -14.70 6.96 -9.80
N PRO A 162 -15.46 7.96 -9.33
CA PRO A 162 -16.33 7.80 -8.16
C PRO A 162 -17.50 6.83 -8.42
N ASP A 163 -17.71 6.44 -9.68
CA ASP A 163 -18.69 5.43 -10.08
C ASP A 163 -18.27 4.00 -9.71
N VAL A 164 -16.96 3.73 -9.59
CA VAL A 164 -16.44 2.40 -9.27
C VAL A 164 -16.62 2.12 -7.79
N LYS A 165 -17.30 1.01 -7.47
CA LYS A 165 -17.47 0.56 -6.08
C LYS A 165 -16.27 -0.27 -5.68
N VAL A 166 -15.48 0.20 -4.72
CA VAL A 166 -14.34 -0.56 -4.17
C VAL A 166 -14.72 -1.11 -2.80
N VAL A 167 -14.63 -2.43 -2.63
CA VAL A 167 -14.97 -3.12 -1.38
C VAL A 167 -13.78 -3.95 -0.89
N ASP A 168 -13.20 -3.53 0.23
CA ASP A 168 -12.22 -4.32 0.98
C ASP A 168 -12.91 -5.41 1.81
N ILE A 169 -12.61 -6.67 1.51
CA ILE A 169 -13.16 -7.84 2.22
C ILE A 169 -12.67 -7.94 3.66
N ASN A 170 -11.48 -7.40 3.98
CA ASN A 170 -11.00 -7.33 5.36
C ASN A 170 -11.79 -6.29 6.17
N LEU A 171 -12.11 -5.15 5.58
CA LEU A 171 -12.91 -4.12 6.25
C LEU A 171 -14.37 -4.52 6.43
N LEU A 172 -14.91 -5.42 5.60
CA LEU A 172 -16.22 -6.05 5.85
C LEU A 172 -16.30 -6.77 7.20
N ARG A 173 -15.18 -7.01 7.89
CA ARG A 173 -15.13 -7.58 9.25
C ARG A 173 -15.18 -6.52 10.35
N ARG A 174 -15.54 -5.27 10.01
CA ARG A 174 -15.68 -4.15 10.95
C ARG A 174 -17.03 -3.48 10.75
N SER A 175 -17.83 -3.36 11.80
CA SER A 175 -19.21 -2.89 11.68
C SER A 175 -19.30 -1.45 11.15
N TRP A 176 -18.35 -0.59 11.51
CA TRP A 176 -18.26 0.80 11.03
C TRP A 176 -18.09 0.90 9.50
N TYR A 177 -17.53 -0.13 8.86
CA TYR A 177 -17.30 -0.09 7.41
C TYR A 177 -18.61 -0.13 6.64
N PHE A 178 -19.65 -0.76 7.19
CA PHE A 178 -20.99 -0.73 6.59
C PHE A 178 -21.64 0.65 6.67
N ASP A 179 -21.35 1.43 7.72
CA ASP A 179 -21.76 2.82 7.76
C ASP A 179 -21.08 3.60 6.64
N TYR A 180 -19.78 3.41 6.42
CA TYR A 180 -19.07 3.99 5.27
C TYR A 180 -19.70 3.58 3.93
N LEU A 181 -19.89 2.28 3.69
CA LEU A 181 -20.46 1.77 2.44
C LEU A 181 -21.90 2.25 2.21
N LYS A 182 -22.68 2.47 3.27
CA LYS A 182 -24.04 3.05 3.16
C LYS A 182 -24.02 4.49 2.68
N HIS A 183 -23.00 5.27 3.05
CA HIS A 183 -22.83 6.63 2.56
C HIS A 183 -22.21 6.66 1.14
N ALA A 184 -21.17 5.86 0.91
CA ALA A 184 -20.45 5.86 -0.37
C ALA A 184 -21.24 5.17 -1.49
N TYR A 185 -21.86 4.02 -1.20
CA TYR A 185 -22.50 3.14 -2.18
C TYR A 185 -23.89 2.68 -1.71
N PRO A 186 -24.86 3.59 -1.49
CA PRO A 186 -26.16 3.23 -0.93
C PRO A 186 -26.88 2.15 -1.74
N GLY A 187 -26.80 2.19 -3.08
CA GLY A 187 -27.42 1.18 -3.94
C GLY A 187 -26.86 -0.24 -3.74
N LEU A 188 -25.56 -0.38 -3.43
CA LEU A 188 -24.94 -1.67 -3.13
C LEU A 188 -25.51 -2.23 -1.82
N ILE A 189 -25.63 -1.38 -0.80
CA ILE A 189 -26.20 -1.78 0.50
C ILE A 189 -27.68 -2.17 0.34
N GLU A 190 -28.48 -1.38 -0.37
CA GLU A 190 -29.91 -1.66 -0.55
C GLU A 190 -30.17 -2.99 -1.24
N ARG A 191 -29.41 -3.32 -2.29
CA ARG A 191 -29.61 -4.56 -3.05
C ARG A 191 -29.30 -5.82 -2.24
N SER A 192 -28.50 -5.72 -1.19
CA SER A 192 -28.10 -6.86 -0.35
C SER A 192 -28.45 -6.68 1.13
N ARG A 193 -29.37 -5.76 1.43
CA ARG A 193 -29.70 -5.31 2.79
C ARG A 193 -30.00 -6.46 3.73
N ASP A 194 -30.87 -7.39 3.35
CA ASP A 194 -31.28 -8.51 4.22
C ASP A 194 -30.08 -9.36 4.69
N LYS A 195 -29.11 -9.61 3.81
CA LYS A 195 -27.91 -10.39 4.14
C LYS A 195 -26.86 -9.56 4.85
N ILE A 196 -26.74 -8.27 4.51
CA ILE A 196 -25.85 -7.32 5.19
C ILE A 196 -26.30 -7.13 6.64
N ASP A 197 -27.57 -6.79 6.88
CA ASP A 197 -28.10 -6.54 8.22
C ASP A 197 -27.97 -7.77 9.11
N GLY A 198 -28.28 -8.97 8.57
CA GLY A 198 -28.10 -10.23 9.28
C GLY A 198 -26.65 -10.49 9.67
N PHE A 199 -25.68 -10.19 8.80
CA PHE A 199 -24.26 -10.32 9.15
C PHE A 199 -23.81 -9.25 10.14
N VAL A 200 -24.18 -7.98 9.95
CA VAL A 200 -23.79 -6.85 10.80
C VAL A 200 -24.29 -7.03 12.24
N GLU A 201 -25.48 -7.59 12.43
CA GLU A 201 -25.98 -7.96 13.76
C GLU A 201 -25.03 -8.95 14.47
N ASN A 202 -24.69 -10.06 13.80
CA ASN A 202 -23.74 -11.04 14.34
C ASN A 202 -22.34 -10.42 14.57
N LEU A 203 -21.90 -9.53 13.68
CA LEU A 203 -20.61 -8.86 13.80
C LEU A 203 -20.55 -7.93 15.00
N LYS A 204 -21.62 -7.15 15.27
CA LYS A 204 -21.68 -6.28 16.45
C LYS A 204 -21.64 -7.08 17.75
N ASP A 205 -22.27 -8.25 17.79
CA ASP A 205 -22.18 -9.15 18.94
C ASP A 205 -20.77 -9.71 19.11
N TRP A 206 -20.09 -10.06 18.01
CA TRP A 206 -18.69 -10.48 18.03
C TRP A 206 -17.76 -9.37 18.51
N GLU A 207 -17.94 -8.13 18.04
CA GLU A 207 -17.11 -6.98 18.44
C GLU A 207 -17.27 -6.62 19.92
N ARG A 208 -18.44 -6.89 20.52
CA ARG A 208 -18.69 -6.68 21.96
C ARG A 208 -17.96 -7.69 22.84
N ASP A 209 -17.98 -8.97 22.47
CA ASP A 209 -17.28 -10.03 23.21
C ASP A 209 -16.74 -11.12 22.27
N PRO A 210 -15.53 -10.92 21.71
CA PRO A 210 -14.90 -11.91 20.83
C PRO A 210 -14.62 -13.23 21.54
N GLY A 211 -14.46 -13.22 22.86
CA GLY A 211 -14.13 -14.40 23.67
C GLY A 211 -15.27 -15.41 23.76
N VAL A 212 -16.52 -14.97 23.63
CA VAL A 212 -17.69 -15.86 23.56
C VAL A 212 -17.69 -16.65 22.25
N PHE A 213 -17.40 -15.99 21.13
CA PHE A 213 -17.34 -16.64 19.82
C PHE A 213 -16.17 -17.62 19.73
N ALA A 214 -15.00 -17.23 20.24
CA ALA A 214 -13.81 -18.08 20.26
C ALA A 214 -14.02 -19.42 20.99
N ARG A 215 -14.95 -19.45 21.96
CA ARG A 215 -15.29 -20.66 22.74
C ARG A 215 -16.53 -21.40 22.22
N SER A 216 -17.22 -20.85 21.21
CA SER A 216 -18.47 -21.39 20.68
C SER A 216 -18.36 -21.68 19.19
N PRO A 217 -18.14 -22.96 18.81
CA PRO A 217 -18.08 -23.36 17.40
C PRO A 217 -19.34 -23.00 16.61
N SER A 218 -20.52 -23.08 17.22
CA SER A 218 -21.80 -22.76 16.57
C SER A 218 -21.93 -21.26 16.25
N LEU A 219 -21.50 -20.38 17.16
CA LEU A 219 -21.49 -18.94 16.90
C LEU A 219 -20.46 -18.57 15.84
N THR A 220 -19.27 -19.18 15.90
CA THR A 220 -18.23 -19.00 14.87
C THR A 220 -18.71 -19.46 13.50
N GLN A 221 -19.39 -20.60 13.42
CA GLN A 221 -19.98 -21.10 12.18
C GLN A 221 -21.09 -20.17 11.67
N ARG A 222 -21.95 -19.68 12.55
CA ARG A 222 -23.05 -18.76 12.20
C ARG A 222 -22.53 -17.46 11.58
N ILE A 223 -21.57 -16.80 12.22
CA ILE A 223 -21.00 -15.54 11.70
C ILE A 223 -20.22 -15.77 10.39
N SER A 224 -19.49 -16.89 10.28
CA SER A 224 -18.76 -17.25 9.06
C SER A 224 -19.71 -17.52 7.88
N ALA A 225 -20.80 -18.24 8.13
CA ALA A 225 -21.84 -18.49 7.13
C ALA A 225 -22.54 -17.19 6.71
N ALA A 226 -22.90 -16.32 7.67
CA ALA A 226 -23.51 -15.02 7.39
C ALA A 226 -22.57 -14.11 6.56
N PHE A 227 -21.27 -14.12 6.85
CA PHE A 227 -20.27 -13.39 6.09
C PHE A 227 -20.22 -13.85 4.63
N LEU A 228 -20.17 -15.16 4.40
CA LEU A 228 -20.14 -15.74 3.06
C LEU A 228 -21.45 -15.46 2.30
N GLU A 229 -22.60 -15.61 2.95
CA GLU A 229 -23.90 -15.29 2.34
C GLU A 229 -24.03 -13.83 1.95
N MET A 230 -23.53 -12.92 2.79
CA MET A 230 -23.50 -11.49 2.50
C MET A 230 -22.66 -11.19 1.26
N ILE A 231 -21.42 -11.68 1.18
CA ILE A 231 -20.56 -11.43 0.01
C ILE A 231 -21.17 -12.06 -1.25
N ARG A 232 -21.72 -13.28 -1.16
CA ARG A 232 -22.44 -13.92 -2.27
C ARG A 232 -23.60 -13.07 -2.76
N SER A 233 -24.40 -12.51 -1.84
CA SER A 233 -25.50 -11.62 -2.19
C SER A 233 -24.99 -10.36 -2.89
N ILE A 234 -23.95 -9.71 -2.34
CA ILE A 234 -23.36 -8.50 -2.95
C ILE A 234 -22.88 -8.81 -4.37
N VAL A 235 -22.05 -9.84 -4.56
CA VAL A 235 -21.51 -10.19 -5.88
C VAL A 235 -22.62 -10.54 -6.86
N THR A 236 -23.61 -11.34 -6.46
CA THR A 236 -24.69 -11.79 -7.35
C THR A 236 -25.63 -10.64 -7.74
N ASN A 237 -25.93 -9.73 -6.81
CA ASN A 237 -26.83 -8.62 -7.08
C ASN A 237 -26.12 -7.49 -7.84
N GLU A 238 -24.83 -7.26 -7.59
CA GLU A 238 -24.03 -6.29 -8.34
C GLU A 238 -23.71 -6.78 -9.75
N SER A 239 -23.46 -8.09 -9.96
CA SER A 239 -23.19 -8.63 -11.31
C SER A 239 -24.38 -8.47 -12.26
N GLY A 240 -25.61 -8.41 -11.74
CA GLY A 240 -26.80 -8.07 -12.51
C GLY A 240 -26.89 -6.60 -12.96
N MET A 241 -26.07 -5.72 -12.37
CA MET A 241 -26.07 -4.27 -12.65
C MET A 241 -24.85 -3.83 -13.48
N ALA A 242 -23.67 -4.35 -13.14
CA ALA A 242 -22.41 -4.03 -13.79
C ALA A 242 -21.39 -5.16 -13.55
N PRO A 243 -20.32 -5.27 -14.36
CA PRO A 243 -19.29 -6.28 -14.15
C PRO A 243 -18.65 -6.20 -12.76
N VAL A 244 -18.37 -7.38 -12.20
CA VAL A 244 -17.69 -7.52 -10.91
C VAL A 244 -16.27 -7.98 -11.15
N TYR A 245 -15.34 -7.38 -10.42
CA TYR A 245 -13.91 -7.59 -10.53
C TYR A 245 -13.34 -8.02 -9.20
N MET A 246 -12.23 -8.74 -9.25
CA MET A 246 -11.43 -9.09 -8.07
C MET A 246 -9.94 -8.91 -8.33
N THR A 247 -9.19 -8.54 -7.31
CA THR A 247 -7.72 -8.53 -7.35
C THR A 247 -7.14 -9.93 -7.12
N ASN A 248 -5.87 -10.13 -7.48
CA ASN A 248 -5.22 -11.45 -7.46
C ASN A 248 -4.99 -12.03 -6.05
N ASP A 249 -4.89 -11.19 -5.02
CA ASP A 249 -4.75 -11.58 -3.62
C ASP A 249 -5.89 -12.49 -3.12
N LEU A 250 -7.10 -12.33 -3.67
CA LEU A 250 -8.24 -13.18 -3.35
C LEU A 250 -8.14 -14.61 -3.88
N LEU A 251 -7.14 -14.91 -4.72
CA LEU A 251 -6.82 -16.28 -5.14
C LEU A 251 -5.95 -17.03 -4.13
N SER A 252 -5.36 -16.31 -3.16
CA SER A 252 -4.63 -16.94 -2.07
C SER A 252 -5.60 -17.79 -1.25
N PHE A 253 -5.36 -19.10 -1.22
CA PHE A 253 -6.08 -20.01 -0.33
C PHE A 253 -5.55 -19.85 1.10
N ASP A 254 -5.83 -18.71 1.72
CA ASP A 254 -5.69 -18.57 3.15
C ASP A 254 -6.85 -19.28 3.88
N SER A 255 -6.63 -19.65 5.14
CA SER A 255 -7.62 -20.35 5.96
C SER A 255 -8.88 -19.51 6.22
N VAL A 256 -8.80 -18.19 5.98
CA VAL A 256 -9.81 -17.21 6.37
C VAL A 256 -10.85 -16.98 5.27
N ASN A 257 -10.47 -17.06 3.99
CA ASN A 257 -11.37 -16.79 2.87
C ASN A 257 -11.50 -17.96 1.88
N GLY A 258 -10.92 -19.12 2.18
CA GLY A 258 -10.90 -20.28 1.27
C GLY A 258 -12.28 -20.71 0.74
N GLU A 259 -13.37 -20.55 1.50
CA GLU A 259 -14.72 -20.82 1.00
C GLU A 259 -15.22 -19.81 -0.03
N LEU A 260 -14.90 -18.53 0.16
CA LEU A 260 -15.21 -17.46 -0.78
C LEU A 260 -14.43 -17.67 -2.08
N THR A 261 -13.12 -17.86 -1.97
CA THR A 261 -12.23 -18.11 -3.11
C THR A 261 -12.68 -19.34 -3.90
N ARG A 262 -13.06 -20.44 -3.21
CA ARG A 262 -13.60 -21.64 -3.86
C ARG A 262 -14.89 -21.35 -4.61
N TRP A 263 -15.82 -20.63 -3.98
CA TRP A 263 -17.10 -20.28 -4.62
C TRP A 263 -16.89 -19.41 -5.86
N LEU A 264 -16.05 -18.36 -5.77
CA LEU A 264 -15.75 -17.47 -6.90
C LEU A 264 -15.18 -18.25 -8.10
N ASN A 265 -14.18 -19.11 -7.86
CA ASN A 265 -13.53 -19.92 -8.90
C ASN A 265 -14.44 -21.00 -9.51
N GLN A 266 -15.43 -21.49 -8.75
CA GLN A 266 -16.39 -22.49 -9.25
C GLN A 266 -17.55 -21.83 -10.02
N LYS A 267 -17.97 -20.64 -9.60
CA LYS A 267 -19.13 -19.96 -10.15
C LYS A 267 -18.79 -19.14 -11.39
N TYR A 268 -17.62 -18.50 -11.41
CA TYR A 268 -17.22 -17.55 -12.44
C TYR A 268 -15.93 -17.99 -13.11
N GLN A 269 -15.80 -17.65 -14.39
CA GLN A 269 -14.53 -17.68 -15.08
C GLN A 269 -13.77 -16.39 -14.78
N LEU A 270 -12.52 -16.52 -14.31
CA LEU A 270 -11.66 -15.39 -14.03
C LEU A 270 -10.99 -14.91 -15.31
N VAL A 271 -11.44 -13.78 -15.84
CA VAL A 271 -10.92 -13.19 -17.08
C VAL A 271 -9.94 -12.08 -16.74
N PRO A 272 -8.62 -12.24 -16.99
CA PRO A 272 -7.63 -11.21 -16.70
C PRO A 272 -7.88 -9.95 -17.53
N GLN A 273 -8.05 -8.81 -16.86
CA GLN A 273 -8.21 -7.50 -17.47
C GLN A 273 -7.32 -6.52 -16.70
N GLY A 274 -6.29 -5.98 -17.34
CA GLY A 274 -5.32 -5.10 -16.67
C GLY A 274 -4.74 -5.75 -15.41
N LEU A 275 -4.95 -5.12 -14.26
CA LEU A 275 -4.46 -5.58 -12.95
C LEU A 275 -5.52 -6.32 -12.10
N VAL A 276 -6.67 -6.67 -12.69
CA VAL A 276 -7.79 -7.37 -12.02
C VAL A 276 -8.29 -8.56 -12.84
N PHE A 277 -9.11 -9.40 -12.23
CA PHE A 277 -9.92 -10.39 -12.92
C PHE A 277 -11.36 -9.91 -12.99
N ASN A 278 -11.96 -9.92 -14.17
CA ASN A 278 -13.41 -9.83 -14.33
C ASN A 278 -14.02 -11.20 -14.00
N LEU A 279 -15.08 -11.21 -13.21
CA LEU A 279 -15.89 -12.38 -12.87
C LEU A 279 -16.92 -12.63 -13.97
N ALA A 280 -16.53 -13.35 -15.01
CA ALA A 280 -17.39 -13.63 -16.14
C ALA A 280 -18.27 -14.87 -15.91
N ASP A 281 -19.52 -14.81 -16.39
CA ASP A 281 -20.39 -15.97 -16.48
C ASP A 281 -20.04 -16.82 -17.72
N GLY A 282 -20.11 -18.13 -17.57
CA GLY A 282 -19.77 -19.07 -18.63
C GLY A 282 -18.31 -19.55 -18.55
N GLN A 283 -17.90 -20.32 -19.55
CA GLN A 283 -16.54 -20.88 -19.68
C GLN A 283 -15.94 -20.58 -21.07
N GLY A 284 -16.54 -19.62 -21.78
CA GLY A 284 -16.16 -19.27 -23.15
C GLY A 284 -14.93 -18.37 -23.20
N PHE A 285 -14.49 -18.05 -24.41
CA PHE A 285 -13.53 -16.97 -24.57
C PHE A 285 -14.26 -15.63 -24.36
N HIS A 286 -13.79 -14.86 -23.39
CA HIS A 286 -14.23 -13.49 -23.14
C HIS A 286 -13.09 -12.57 -23.56
N ASP A 287 -13.29 -11.88 -24.68
CA ASP A 287 -12.28 -10.94 -25.12
C ASP A 287 -12.18 -9.75 -24.15
N SER A 288 -10.96 -9.36 -23.87
CA SER A 288 -10.59 -8.38 -22.86
C SER A 288 -9.62 -7.38 -23.52
N PRO A 289 -9.95 -6.09 -23.58
CA PRO A 289 -9.16 -5.11 -24.31
C PRO A 289 -7.73 -5.03 -23.76
N ASP A 290 -6.77 -4.74 -24.64
CA ASP A 290 -5.40 -4.49 -24.20
C ASP A 290 -5.34 -3.16 -23.44
N VAL A 291 -4.82 -3.21 -22.21
CA VAL A 291 -4.68 -2.03 -21.34
C VAL A 291 -3.23 -1.60 -21.35
N ARG A 292 -2.99 -0.32 -21.64
CA ARG A 292 -1.65 0.27 -21.53
C ARG A 292 -1.39 0.64 -20.07
N LEU A 293 -0.54 -0.14 -19.41
CA LEU A 293 -0.16 0.11 -18.02
C LEU A 293 0.82 1.27 -17.93
N GLN A 294 0.54 2.23 -17.04
CA GLN A 294 1.48 3.28 -16.63
C GLN A 294 2.41 2.71 -15.55
N ILE A 295 3.73 2.84 -15.73
CA ILE A 295 4.72 2.19 -14.86
C ILE A 295 5.86 3.14 -14.48
N HIS A 296 5.56 4.42 -14.29
CA HIS A 296 6.56 5.45 -14.00
C HIS A 296 7.32 5.11 -12.71
N GLY A 297 8.64 4.94 -12.83
CA GLY A 297 9.49 4.57 -11.71
C GLY A 297 9.35 3.12 -11.24
N LEU A 298 8.41 2.33 -11.76
CA LEU A 298 8.22 0.94 -11.32
C LEU A 298 9.30 0.01 -11.88
N ALA A 299 9.60 0.14 -13.18
CA ALA A 299 10.58 -0.70 -13.87
C ALA A 299 11.40 0.04 -14.95
N ASP A 300 11.17 1.35 -15.13
CA ASP A 300 11.88 2.17 -16.14
C ASP A 300 13.28 2.64 -15.70
N GLY A 301 13.68 2.33 -14.46
CA GLY A 301 14.98 2.69 -13.88
C GLY A 301 15.08 4.13 -13.35
N THR A 302 14.01 4.92 -13.44
CA THR A 302 13.98 6.31 -12.91
C THR A 302 13.94 6.34 -11.38
N LEU A 303 13.34 5.33 -10.75
CA LEU A 303 13.40 5.09 -9.31
C LEU A 303 14.10 3.75 -9.02
N ARG A 304 14.65 3.64 -7.80
CA ARG A 304 15.28 2.42 -7.31
C ARG A 304 14.80 2.11 -5.91
N PHE A 305 14.38 0.87 -5.71
CA PHE A 305 13.84 0.37 -4.45
C PHE A 305 14.79 -0.66 -3.84
N GLY A 306 14.86 -0.68 -2.51
CA GLY A 306 15.59 -1.72 -1.79
C GLY A 306 14.92 -3.08 -1.96
N LYS A 307 15.64 -4.18 -1.71
CA LYS A 307 15.06 -5.54 -1.86
C LYS A 307 13.81 -5.78 -0.99
N GLY A 308 13.77 -5.20 0.21
CA GLY A 308 12.62 -5.30 1.12
C GLY A 308 11.59 -4.17 0.99
N ASP A 309 11.72 -3.31 -0.01
CA ASP A 309 10.79 -2.20 -0.22
C ASP A 309 9.42 -2.72 -0.70
N PRO A 310 8.30 -2.24 -0.14
CA PRO A 310 6.94 -2.65 -0.53
C PRO A 310 6.68 -2.65 -2.04
N VAL A 311 7.31 -1.73 -2.79
CA VAL A 311 7.17 -1.70 -4.25
C VAL A 311 7.68 -2.99 -4.90
N ASN A 312 8.83 -3.50 -4.44
CA ASN A 312 9.42 -4.72 -4.99
C ASN A 312 8.72 -5.99 -4.48
N ILE A 313 8.23 -5.99 -3.24
CA ILE A 313 7.67 -7.19 -2.60
C ILE A 313 6.15 -7.35 -2.79
N LYS A 314 5.40 -6.27 -3.03
CA LYS A 314 3.93 -6.29 -3.13
C LYS A 314 3.42 -5.74 -4.45
N VAL A 315 3.91 -4.57 -4.90
CA VAL A 315 3.37 -3.91 -6.10
C VAL A 315 3.85 -4.57 -7.40
N LEU A 316 5.16 -4.66 -7.62
CA LEU A 316 5.73 -5.26 -8.84
C LEU A 316 5.24 -6.70 -9.10
N PRO A 317 5.12 -7.58 -8.07
CA PRO A 317 4.54 -8.90 -8.26
C PRO A 317 3.09 -8.90 -8.75
N VAL A 318 2.26 -7.91 -8.42
CA VAL A 318 0.89 -7.83 -8.94
C VAL A 318 0.91 -7.66 -10.45
N TYR A 319 1.72 -6.73 -10.96
CA TYR A 319 1.85 -6.49 -12.40
C TYR A 319 2.34 -7.74 -13.13
N THR A 320 3.40 -8.37 -12.65
CA THR A 320 3.97 -9.55 -13.31
C THR A 320 3.01 -10.75 -13.25
N ASN A 321 2.35 -10.99 -12.12
CA ASN A 321 1.38 -12.07 -11.99
C ASN A 321 0.18 -11.85 -12.91
N MET A 322 -0.37 -10.64 -12.99
CA MET A 322 -1.51 -10.35 -13.86
C MET A 322 -1.17 -10.46 -15.34
N LEU A 323 0.04 -10.06 -15.75
CA LEU A 323 0.52 -10.26 -17.12
C LEU A 323 0.70 -11.75 -17.46
N ILE A 324 1.24 -12.55 -16.53
CA ILE A 324 1.35 -14.01 -16.68
C ILE A 324 -0.04 -14.65 -16.79
N ASN A 325 -0.97 -14.25 -15.92
CA ASN A 325 -2.35 -14.76 -15.93
C ASN A 325 -3.04 -14.40 -17.25
N ARG A 326 -2.86 -13.18 -17.76
CA ARG A 326 -3.35 -12.77 -19.08
C ARG A 326 -2.77 -13.63 -20.19
N GLY A 327 -1.46 -13.83 -20.22
CA GLY A 327 -0.80 -14.66 -21.22
C GLY A 327 -1.32 -16.10 -21.22
N ARG A 328 -1.50 -16.69 -20.04
CA ARG A 328 -2.07 -18.04 -19.88
C ARG A 328 -3.51 -18.14 -20.34
N TYR A 329 -4.34 -17.17 -19.97
CA TYR A 329 -5.74 -17.10 -20.39
C TYR A 329 -5.85 -17.03 -21.92
N LEU A 330 -5.08 -16.14 -22.55
CA LEU A 330 -5.06 -16.00 -24.01
C LEU A 330 -4.58 -17.28 -24.69
N ALA A 331 -3.51 -17.91 -24.18
CA ALA A 331 -2.99 -19.15 -24.72
C ALA A 331 -3.96 -20.34 -24.57
N LEU A 332 -4.80 -20.35 -23.53
CA LEU A 332 -5.84 -21.35 -23.33
C LEU A 332 -6.93 -21.28 -24.41
N PHE A 333 -7.21 -20.09 -24.95
CA PHE A 333 -8.20 -19.83 -26.00
C PHE A 333 -7.55 -19.61 -27.38
N ASP A 334 -6.38 -20.20 -27.61
CA ASP A 334 -5.63 -20.18 -28.88
C ASP A 334 -5.26 -18.78 -29.40
N GLN A 335 -5.28 -17.74 -28.54
CA GLN A 335 -4.85 -16.37 -28.85
C GLN A 335 -3.33 -16.20 -28.68
N HIS A 336 -2.53 -17.00 -29.38
CA HIS A 336 -1.09 -17.10 -29.12
C HIS A 336 -0.31 -15.82 -29.39
N GLU A 337 -0.64 -15.05 -30.42
CA GLU A 337 0.03 -13.77 -30.70
C GLU A 337 -0.11 -12.78 -29.53
N ARG A 338 -1.33 -12.67 -28.97
CA ARG A 338 -1.59 -11.80 -27.82
C ARG A 338 -0.99 -12.36 -26.53
N ALA A 339 -0.96 -13.69 -26.38
CA ALA A 339 -0.31 -14.33 -25.25
C ALA A 339 1.19 -14.03 -25.20
N ILE A 340 1.86 -14.08 -26.35
CA ILE A 340 3.29 -13.74 -26.50
C ILE A 340 3.55 -12.32 -25.97
N VAL A 341 2.77 -11.33 -26.42
CA VAL A 341 2.92 -9.94 -25.97
C VAL A 341 2.79 -9.80 -24.45
N ALA A 342 1.81 -10.48 -23.85
CA ALA A 342 1.63 -10.44 -22.39
C ALA A 342 2.82 -11.05 -21.62
N PHE A 343 3.38 -12.17 -22.11
CA PHE A 343 4.56 -12.77 -21.49
C PHE A 343 5.83 -11.93 -21.68
N GLU A 344 6.00 -11.30 -22.84
CA GLU A 344 7.10 -10.36 -23.09
C GLU A 344 7.03 -9.14 -22.17
N GLN A 345 5.85 -8.58 -21.95
CA GLN A 345 5.63 -7.49 -21.00
C GLN A 345 5.98 -7.92 -19.57
N ALA A 346 5.59 -9.13 -19.15
CA ALA A 346 5.96 -9.65 -17.83
C ALA A 346 7.50 -9.76 -17.68
N LEU A 347 8.18 -10.26 -18.71
CA LEU A 347 9.64 -10.41 -18.72
C LEU A 347 10.39 -9.09 -18.82
N ALA A 348 9.79 -8.06 -19.43
CA ALA A 348 10.34 -6.71 -19.43
C ALA A 348 10.35 -6.10 -18.02
N LEU A 349 9.35 -6.42 -17.18
CA LEU A 349 9.29 -6.00 -15.79
C LEU A 349 10.22 -6.83 -14.89
N ASN A 350 10.28 -8.14 -15.13
CA ASN A 350 11.18 -9.05 -14.42
C ASN A 350 11.63 -10.19 -15.34
N PRO A 351 12.89 -10.18 -15.80
CA PRO A 351 13.39 -11.20 -16.70
C PRO A 351 13.38 -12.62 -16.13
N ASP A 352 13.41 -12.80 -14.81
CA ASP A 352 13.60 -14.09 -14.13
C ASP A 352 12.31 -14.90 -13.91
N LEU A 353 11.19 -14.45 -14.47
CA LEU A 353 9.89 -15.12 -14.34
C LEU A 353 9.83 -16.40 -15.17
N ALA A 354 10.12 -17.55 -14.54
CA ALA A 354 10.11 -18.86 -15.19
C ALA A 354 8.78 -19.17 -15.91
N LEU A 355 7.64 -18.88 -15.28
CA LEU A 355 6.31 -19.11 -15.86
C LEU A 355 6.07 -18.28 -17.12
N ALA A 356 6.57 -17.05 -17.18
CA ALA A 356 6.47 -16.21 -18.36
C ALA A 356 7.37 -16.72 -19.49
N ARG A 357 8.61 -17.12 -19.19
CA ARG A 357 9.52 -17.71 -20.18
C ARG A 357 8.94 -18.99 -20.79
N GLN A 358 8.37 -19.85 -19.97
CA GLN A 358 7.72 -21.08 -20.43
C GLN A 358 6.51 -20.77 -21.32
N GLY A 359 5.59 -19.91 -20.86
CA GLY A 359 4.40 -19.55 -21.63
C GLY A 359 4.73 -18.86 -22.96
N LEU A 360 5.77 -18.05 -22.99
CA LEU A 360 6.30 -17.42 -24.21
C LEU A 360 6.80 -18.46 -25.21
N ALA A 361 7.61 -19.42 -24.76
CA ALA A 361 8.15 -20.47 -25.61
C ALA A 361 7.03 -21.35 -26.20
N GLU A 362 6.08 -21.77 -25.37
CA GLU A 362 4.93 -22.58 -25.78
C GLU A 362 4.03 -21.86 -26.79
N SER A 363 3.70 -20.59 -26.52
CA SER A 363 2.85 -19.79 -27.40
C SER A 363 3.54 -19.48 -28.73
N THR A 364 4.84 -19.18 -28.71
CA THR A 364 5.64 -18.97 -29.93
C THR A 364 5.69 -20.23 -30.81
N ALA A 365 5.86 -21.40 -30.18
CA ALA A 365 5.88 -22.67 -30.91
C ALA A 365 4.53 -23.01 -31.56
N LYS A 366 3.41 -22.62 -30.94
CA LYS A 366 2.07 -22.80 -31.51
C LYS A 366 1.74 -21.77 -32.59
N ALA A 367 2.08 -20.49 -32.39
CA ALA A 367 1.86 -19.43 -33.37
C ALA A 367 2.58 -19.69 -34.71
N ARG A 368 3.77 -20.33 -34.68
CA ARG A 368 4.50 -20.72 -35.91
C ARG A 368 3.87 -21.87 -36.70
N LYS A 369 2.92 -22.59 -36.11
CA LYS A 369 2.24 -23.76 -36.72
C LYS A 369 0.86 -23.42 -37.28
N GLN A 370 0.32 -22.25 -36.93
CA GLN A 370 -0.86 -21.64 -37.52
C GLN A 370 -0.43 -20.86 -38.76
#